data_AF-R4XGD4-F1
#
_entry.id   AF-R4XGD4-F1
#
_cell.length_a   1.000
_cell.length_b   1.000
_cell.length_c   1.000
_cell.angle_alpha   90.00
_cell.angle_beta   90.00
_cell.angle_gamma   90.00
#
_symmetry.space_group_name_H-M   'P 1'
#
loop_
_entity.id
_entity.type
_entity.pdbx_description
1 polymer ?
#
loop_
_entity_poly.entity_id
_entity_poly.type
_entity_poly.pdbx_seq_one_letter_code
_entity_poly.pdbx_strand_id
1 'polypeptide(L)'
;MSSSILRAGDIESYGQIVLFGDSITEQSFDPEFSGYGSALANAYTRRLDVKNRGFSGYTTVQALDLLPRIFPHRDDDVKVVVLFFGANDATLPGTIQHVPLDDYLKNCEALLTSSALRGKVIAVTPPPIEGYSHDVVFGATRTAEVTHEYGVALKELCQRLQVPCADVWNEFMVAIDWKVEHGKPLPGSLKVPKNERLCSFFRDGLHPIGSGYKIIYNTIQETITANFSNLAPDVVPYHTPYWEQAVTPKKGTLIRWHLDTSKWTDEAYKQNLRTIPSSDAQTVEKFHFAKDRNMALGSILLQRRFIADILGQSPDKIGAVVRDDDNRPMYRHSAVRAHDFNVSHHAGTVALVAVLESGRVGVDVTVPEQLVSPETSESYLSSFQDVFSRTEWAQIGGDLQKFAQHWALKEAYVKATGAGILGDLPSIEFQSISYVDEEHPLQNDAAVLYVKDVQQDWHFELHFLDGHYVAIAKQQGEDSANRFVQITI
;
A
#
# COMPACT_ATOMS: atom_id res chain seq x y z
N MET A 1 -2.83 -8.45 -4.14
CA MET A 1 -1.86 -9.56 -4.15
C MET A 1 -1.21 -9.62 -2.77
N SER A 2 -1.27 -10.77 -2.12
CA SER A 2 -0.80 -10.97 -0.74
C SER A 2 0.72 -11.10 -0.72
N SER A 3 1.44 -10.05 -0.35
CA SER A 3 2.87 -10.15 -0.04
C SER A 3 3.05 -11.00 1.22
N SER A 4 3.98 -11.95 1.17
CA SER A 4 4.36 -12.79 2.32
C SER A 4 5.30 -12.08 3.30
N ILE A 5 5.70 -10.84 3.00
CA ILE A 5 6.56 -9.98 3.83
C ILE A 5 6.09 -8.53 3.65
N LEU A 6 4.96 -8.17 4.25
CA LEU A 6 4.53 -6.77 4.34
C LEU A 6 5.14 -6.17 5.62
N ARG A 7 6.33 -5.58 5.52
CA ARG A 7 6.83 -4.70 6.59
C ARG A 7 6.05 -3.39 6.58
N ALA A 8 5.83 -2.81 7.76
CA ALA A 8 5.16 -1.53 7.99
C ALA A 8 5.97 -0.29 7.49
N GLY A 9 6.82 -0.46 6.47
CA GLY A 9 7.94 0.44 6.15
C GLY A 9 7.63 1.67 5.29
N ASP A 10 6.54 1.68 4.52
CA ASP A 10 6.52 2.53 3.30
C ASP A 10 5.37 3.53 3.26
N ILE A 11 5.18 4.27 4.35
CA ILE A 11 4.23 5.38 4.33
C ILE A 11 4.99 6.66 3.99
N GLU A 12 5.17 6.92 2.69
CA GLU A 12 5.69 8.21 2.21
C GLU A 12 4.74 9.36 2.59
N SER A 13 3.42 9.11 2.56
CA SER A 13 2.37 10.01 3.03
C SER A 13 1.07 9.25 3.28
N TYR A 14 0.33 9.62 4.33
CA TYR A 14 -1.03 9.13 4.52
C TYR A 14 -2.03 9.77 3.55
N GLY A 15 -1.68 10.86 2.88
CA GLY A 15 -2.65 11.76 2.26
C GLY A 15 -3.45 12.55 3.30
N GLN A 16 -3.99 13.70 2.92
CA GLN A 16 -4.58 14.66 3.87
C GLN A 16 -6.00 15.11 3.52
N ILE A 17 -6.84 15.23 4.55
CA ILE A 17 -8.06 16.04 4.55
C ILE A 17 -7.75 17.32 5.33
N VAL A 18 -7.83 18.47 4.67
CA VAL A 18 -7.58 19.77 5.31
C VAL A 18 -8.91 20.45 5.61
N LEU A 19 -9.15 20.79 6.88
CA LEU A 19 -10.33 21.53 7.32
C LEU A 19 -9.94 23.01 7.40
N PHE A 20 -10.41 23.84 6.46
CA PHE A 20 -10.06 25.25 6.40
C PHE A 20 -11.32 26.10 6.61
N GLY A 21 -11.35 26.83 7.73
CA GLY A 21 -12.56 27.52 8.17
C GLY A 21 -12.34 28.47 9.35
N ASP A 22 -13.42 28.85 9.99
CA ASP A 22 -13.44 29.78 11.12
C ASP A 22 -13.38 29.09 12.50
N SER A 23 -13.97 29.70 13.53
CA SER A 23 -14.04 29.17 14.90
C SER A 23 -14.73 27.81 14.99
N ILE A 24 -15.71 27.53 14.13
CA ILE A 24 -16.43 26.24 14.11
C ILE A 24 -15.46 25.13 13.68
N THR A 25 -14.56 25.44 12.75
CA THR A 25 -13.47 24.56 12.33
C THR A 25 -12.37 24.48 13.38
N GLU A 26 -11.99 25.60 13.99
CA GLU A 26 -10.91 25.65 15.00
C GLU A 26 -11.22 24.72 16.18
N GLN A 27 -12.47 24.78 16.65
CA GLN A 27 -12.96 24.02 17.80
C GLN A 27 -13.38 22.59 17.43
N SER A 28 -13.27 22.19 16.16
CA SER A 28 -13.75 20.88 15.68
C SER A 28 -12.99 19.66 16.22
N PHE A 29 -11.87 19.88 16.92
CA PHE A 29 -11.08 18.85 17.61
C PHE A 29 -11.22 18.90 19.13
N ASP A 30 -11.99 19.85 19.66
CA ASP A 30 -12.16 19.99 21.10
C ASP A 30 -12.87 18.73 21.66
N PRO A 31 -12.21 17.99 22.58
CA PRO A 31 -12.78 16.78 23.15
C PRO A 31 -14.05 17.05 23.97
N GLU A 32 -14.24 18.26 24.49
CA GLU A 32 -15.47 18.64 25.21
C GLU A 32 -16.70 18.56 24.30
N PHE A 33 -16.53 18.94 23.03
CA PHE A 33 -17.62 19.00 22.06
C PHE A 33 -17.67 17.83 21.10
N SER A 34 -16.73 16.88 21.14
CA SER A 34 -16.66 15.75 20.18
C SER A 34 -16.84 16.24 18.72
N GLY A 35 -16.09 17.29 18.37
CA GLY A 35 -16.30 18.04 17.13
C GLY A 35 -16.07 17.22 15.85
N TYR A 36 -16.58 17.71 14.72
CA TYR A 36 -16.55 16.97 13.45
C TYR A 36 -15.14 16.63 12.94
N GLY A 37 -14.14 17.43 13.30
CA GLY A 37 -12.74 17.21 12.92
C GLY A 37 -12.16 15.98 13.63
N SER A 38 -12.44 15.83 14.93
CA SER A 38 -12.07 14.63 15.69
C SER A 38 -12.80 13.38 15.19
N ALA A 39 -14.07 13.51 14.81
CA ALA A 39 -14.85 12.41 14.25
C ALA A 39 -14.32 11.96 12.88
N LEU A 40 -13.95 12.90 11.99
CA LEU A 40 -13.27 12.60 10.73
C LEU A 40 -11.91 11.94 10.97
N ALA A 41 -11.10 12.44 11.91
CA ALA A 41 -9.80 11.84 12.23
C ALA A 41 -9.93 10.39 12.69
N ASN A 42 -10.97 10.09 13.49
CA ASN A 42 -11.29 8.73 13.89
C ASN A 42 -11.70 7.86 12.69
N ALA A 43 -12.60 8.35 11.83
CA ALA A 43 -13.09 7.61 10.66
C ALA A 43 -11.97 7.26 9.66
N TYR A 44 -10.99 8.15 9.51
CA TYR A 44 -9.85 7.98 8.60
C TYR A 44 -8.59 7.43 9.28
N THR A 45 -8.71 6.85 10.48
CA THR A 45 -7.55 6.29 11.18
C THR A 45 -6.82 5.26 10.31
N ARG A 46 -5.49 5.39 10.22
CA ARG A 46 -4.61 4.60 9.34
C ARG A 46 -4.91 4.74 7.83
N ARG A 47 -5.72 5.73 7.41
CA ARG A 47 -6.16 5.94 6.02
C ARG A 47 -5.80 7.32 5.48
N LEU A 48 -6.19 8.41 6.14
CA LEU A 48 -5.82 9.78 5.77
C LEU A 48 -5.58 10.60 7.05
N ASP A 49 -4.66 11.55 6.99
CA ASP A 49 -4.46 12.55 8.03
C ASP A 49 -5.56 13.62 7.95
N VAL A 50 -6.17 13.99 9.08
CA VAL A 50 -7.08 15.14 9.13
C VAL A 50 -6.38 16.32 9.79
N LYS A 51 -6.23 17.44 9.07
CA LYS A 51 -5.51 18.63 9.53
C LYS A 51 -6.50 19.78 9.77
N ASN A 52 -6.54 20.26 11.01
CA ASN A 52 -7.30 21.45 11.37
C ASN A 52 -6.54 22.74 10.98
N ARG A 53 -7.21 23.61 10.23
CA ARG A 53 -6.80 24.97 9.86
C ARG A 53 -7.98 25.92 10.07
N GLY A 54 -8.58 25.85 11.26
CA GLY A 54 -9.61 26.79 11.69
C GLY A 54 -9.01 28.05 12.31
N PHE A 55 -9.67 29.19 12.08
CA PHE A 55 -9.23 30.50 12.57
C PHE A 55 -10.40 31.26 13.17
N SER A 56 -10.49 31.30 14.49
CA SER A 56 -11.60 31.91 15.21
C SER A 56 -11.80 33.37 14.84
N GLY A 57 -13.04 33.72 14.46
CA GLY A 57 -13.44 35.07 14.07
C GLY A 57 -13.07 35.49 12.64
N TYR A 58 -12.41 34.64 11.86
CA TYR A 58 -12.01 34.97 10.49
C TYR A 58 -13.20 34.91 9.52
N THR A 59 -13.12 35.73 8.48
CA THR A 59 -14.06 35.79 7.36
C THR A 59 -13.37 35.30 6.08
N THR A 60 -14.12 35.22 5.00
CA THR A 60 -13.58 34.87 3.67
C THR A 60 -12.50 35.84 3.18
N VAL A 61 -12.46 37.09 3.67
CA VAL A 61 -11.42 38.07 3.33
C VAL A 61 -10.06 37.60 3.87
N GLN A 62 -9.97 37.31 5.17
CA GLN A 62 -8.70 36.82 5.74
C GLN A 62 -8.37 35.41 5.25
N ALA A 63 -9.36 34.59 4.90
CA ALA A 63 -9.14 33.27 4.32
C ALA A 63 -8.34 33.35 3.00
N LEU A 64 -8.66 34.32 2.13
CA LEU A 64 -7.90 34.57 0.89
C LEU A 64 -6.44 34.94 1.19
N ASP A 65 -6.20 35.82 2.16
CA ASP A 65 -4.85 36.23 2.56
C ASP A 65 -4.03 35.07 3.15
N LEU A 66 -4.68 34.15 3.85
CA LEU A 66 -4.06 32.97 4.44
C LEU A 66 -3.77 31.86 3.43
N LEU A 67 -4.51 31.79 2.33
CA LEU A 67 -4.44 30.71 1.35
C LEU A 67 -2.99 30.30 0.96
N PRO A 68 -2.07 31.21 0.58
CA PRO A 68 -0.70 30.83 0.23
C PRO A 68 0.15 30.35 1.42
N ARG A 69 -0.26 30.63 2.67
CA ARG A 69 0.44 30.20 3.89
C ARG A 69 -0.06 28.84 4.37
N ILE A 70 -1.33 28.55 4.17
CA ILE A 70 -1.94 27.26 4.52
C ILE A 70 -1.60 26.20 3.48
N PHE A 71 -1.43 26.60 2.22
CA PHE A 71 -1.07 25.72 1.11
C PHE A 71 0.24 26.19 0.40
N PRO A 72 1.41 26.15 1.09
CA PRO A 72 2.64 26.81 0.64
C PRO A 72 3.49 26.04 -0.40
N HIS A 73 3.40 24.70 -0.51
CA HIS A 73 4.36 23.87 -1.29
C HIS A 73 3.74 22.80 -2.17
N ARG A 74 4.52 22.23 -3.12
CA ARG A 74 4.11 21.27 -4.16
C ARG A 74 3.86 19.82 -3.69
N ASP A 75 4.41 19.45 -2.54
CA ASP A 75 4.49 18.05 -2.10
C ASP A 75 3.47 17.67 -1.01
N ASP A 76 2.55 18.57 -0.64
CA ASP A 76 1.46 18.24 0.28
C ASP A 76 0.44 17.34 -0.45
N ASP A 77 0.35 16.07 -0.04
CA ASP A 77 -0.58 15.08 -0.61
C ASP A 77 -2.04 15.31 -0.14
N VAL A 78 -2.59 16.48 -0.48
CA VAL A 78 -3.94 16.89 -0.12
C VAL A 78 -4.96 16.16 -0.99
N LYS A 79 -5.81 15.34 -0.36
CA LYS A 79 -6.89 14.60 -1.03
C LYS A 79 -8.18 15.40 -1.05
N VAL A 80 -8.56 16.00 0.09
CA VAL A 80 -9.80 16.77 0.26
C VAL A 80 -9.53 18.06 1.03
N VAL A 81 -10.15 19.16 0.61
CA VAL A 81 -10.24 20.40 1.38
C VAL A 81 -11.70 20.67 1.70
N VAL A 82 -11.99 20.87 2.98
CA VAL A 82 -13.30 21.29 3.49
C VAL A 82 -13.23 22.79 3.76
N LEU A 83 -13.93 23.59 2.96
CA LEU A 83 -14.04 25.04 3.15
C LEU A 83 -15.29 25.38 3.95
N PHE A 84 -15.10 25.97 5.14
CA PHE A 84 -16.19 26.25 6.06
C PHE A 84 -16.10 27.66 6.67
N PHE A 85 -16.64 28.62 5.92
CA PHE A 85 -16.74 30.04 6.27
C PHE A 85 -18.17 30.54 6.03
N GLY A 86 -18.47 31.78 6.43
CA GLY A 86 -19.77 32.41 6.24
C GLY A 86 -20.46 32.80 7.53
N ALA A 87 -20.17 32.15 8.67
CA ALA A 87 -20.80 32.47 9.94
C ALA A 87 -20.39 33.85 10.46
N ASN A 88 -19.14 34.28 10.20
CA ASN A 88 -18.65 35.61 10.53
C ASN A 88 -18.98 36.64 9.45
N ASP A 89 -18.86 36.26 8.18
CA ASP A 89 -19.19 37.09 7.01
C ASP A 89 -20.64 37.61 7.09
N ALA A 90 -21.58 36.73 7.48
CA ALA A 90 -23.01 37.00 7.61
C ALA A 90 -23.41 37.82 8.86
N THR A 91 -22.46 38.44 9.55
CA THR A 91 -22.77 39.44 10.57
C THR A 91 -23.50 40.65 9.97
N LEU A 92 -24.21 41.42 10.80
CA LEU A 92 -24.96 42.57 10.35
C LEU A 92 -24.03 43.72 9.89
N PRO A 93 -24.48 44.56 8.94
CA PRO A 93 -23.74 45.74 8.52
C PRO A 93 -23.33 46.64 9.69
N GLY A 94 -22.09 47.15 9.66
CA GLY A 94 -21.51 47.99 10.72
C GLY A 94 -20.71 47.21 11.76
N THR A 95 -20.70 45.88 11.72
CA THR A 95 -19.78 45.06 12.50
C THR A 95 -18.45 44.86 11.76
N ILE A 96 -17.35 44.64 12.50
CA ILE A 96 -16.00 44.50 11.90
C ILE A 96 -15.81 43.19 11.10
N GLN A 97 -16.69 42.21 11.32
CA GLN A 97 -16.64 40.91 10.64
C GLN A 97 -17.55 40.89 9.39
N HIS A 98 -18.35 41.93 9.16
CA HIS A 98 -19.31 41.93 8.06
C HIS A 98 -18.60 41.96 6.72
N VAL A 99 -18.92 40.99 5.87
CA VAL A 99 -18.51 40.96 4.46
C VAL A 99 -19.79 41.01 3.63
N PRO A 100 -20.02 42.05 2.82
CA PRO A 100 -21.22 42.14 1.98
C PRO A 100 -21.41 40.89 1.12
N LEU A 101 -22.67 40.46 0.92
CA LEU A 101 -22.99 39.17 0.27
C LEU A 101 -22.29 39.00 -1.09
N ASP A 102 -22.29 40.03 -1.92
CA ASP A 102 -21.60 40.01 -3.23
C ASP A 102 -20.10 39.79 -3.10
N ASP A 103 -19.46 40.36 -2.08
CA ASP A 103 -18.03 40.21 -1.84
C ASP A 103 -17.70 38.86 -1.19
N TYR A 104 -18.57 38.38 -0.29
CA TYR A 104 -18.52 37.02 0.24
C TYR A 104 -18.56 35.99 -0.89
N LEU A 105 -19.50 36.12 -1.84
CA LEU A 105 -19.60 35.20 -2.98
C LEU A 105 -18.38 35.27 -3.91
N LYS A 106 -17.84 36.47 -4.18
CA LYS A 106 -16.59 36.62 -4.94
C LYS A 106 -15.42 35.94 -4.22
N ASN A 107 -15.33 36.10 -2.91
CA ASN A 107 -14.26 35.48 -2.12
C ASN A 107 -14.40 33.96 -2.10
N CYS A 108 -15.63 33.44 -1.91
CA CYS A 108 -15.90 32.01 -2.00
C CYS A 108 -15.56 31.46 -3.38
N GLU A 109 -15.94 32.13 -4.47
CA GLU A 109 -15.59 31.72 -5.83
C GLU A 109 -14.07 31.66 -6.03
N ALA A 110 -13.35 32.66 -5.55
CA ALA A 110 -11.89 32.69 -5.59
C ALA A 110 -11.23 31.57 -4.75
N LEU A 111 -11.76 31.27 -3.56
CA LEU A 111 -11.29 30.16 -2.72
C LEU A 111 -11.57 28.81 -3.38
N LEU A 112 -12.82 28.56 -3.80
CA LEU A 112 -13.29 27.28 -4.34
C LEU A 112 -12.61 26.92 -5.68
N THR A 113 -12.23 27.92 -6.47
CA THR A 113 -11.56 27.73 -7.77
C THR A 113 -10.04 27.83 -7.68
N SER A 114 -9.48 28.06 -6.49
CA SER A 114 -8.03 28.25 -6.34
C SER A 114 -7.25 26.97 -6.61
N SER A 115 -6.31 27.07 -7.55
CA SER A 115 -5.33 26.01 -7.81
C SER A 115 -4.39 25.71 -6.63
N ALA A 116 -4.35 26.58 -5.60
CA ALA A 116 -3.53 26.36 -4.41
C ALA A 116 -4.03 25.17 -3.56
N LEU A 117 -5.33 24.87 -3.59
CA LEU A 117 -5.94 23.82 -2.74
C LEU A 117 -5.53 22.40 -3.15
N ARG A 118 -5.32 22.18 -4.46
CA ARG A 118 -4.87 20.94 -5.15
C ARG A 118 -5.68 19.65 -4.96
N GLY A 119 -6.34 19.48 -3.82
CA GLY A 119 -7.24 18.37 -3.56
C GLY A 119 -8.62 18.59 -4.17
N LYS A 120 -9.49 17.60 -3.95
CA LYS A 120 -10.93 17.77 -4.16
C LYS A 120 -11.46 18.77 -3.13
N VAL A 121 -12.37 19.65 -3.53
CA VAL A 121 -12.89 20.70 -2.64
C VAL A 121 -14.35 20.43 -2.35
N ILE A 122 -14.76 20.61 -1.10
CA ILE A 122 -16.16 20.71 -0.70
C ILE A 122 -16.38 22.05 0.02
N ALA A 123 -17.51 22.68 -0.22
CA ALA A 123 -17.98 23.82 0.55
C ALA A 123 -18.97 23.36 1.62
N VAL A 124 -19.01 24.06 2.76
CA VAL A 124 -19.97 23.80 3.84
C VAL A 124 -20.77 25.08 4.10
N THR A 125 -22.11 24.99 4.08
CA THR A 125 -22.96 26.15 4.40
C THR A 125 -22.83 26.52 5.88
N PRO A 126 -22.87 27.83 6.25
CA PRO A 126 -22.88 28.23 7.64
C PRO A 126 -24.07 27.57 8.38
N PRO A 127 -23.90 27.02 9.59
CA PRO A 127 -25.01 26.49 10.36
C PRO A 127 -26.04 27.58 10.70
N PRO A 128 -27.28 27.22 11.06
CA PRO A 128 -28.24 28.21 11.54
C PRO A 128 -27.75 28.87 12.83
N ILE A 129 -28.17 30.13 13.03
CA ILE A 129 -28.00 30.85 14.29
C ILE A 129 -29.24 30.64 15.16
N GLU A 130 -29.04 30.47 16.47
CA GLU A 130 -30.09 30.60 17.47
C GLU A 130 -30.02 32.00 18.08
N GLY A 131 -30.86 32.91 17.59
CA GLY A 131 -30.77 34.35 17.86
C GLY A 131 -30.92 34.72 19.33
N TYR A 132 -31.74 34.00 20.10
CA TYR A 132 -31.94 34.32 21.52
C TYR A 132 -30.67 34.11 22.34
N SER A 133 -30.03 32.95 22.20
CA SER A 133 -28.81 32.60 22.92
C SER A 133 -27.61 33.40 22.39
N HIS A 134 -27.56 33.61 21.07
CA HIS A 134 -26.53 34.43 20.44
C HIS A 134 -26.55 35.88 20.96
N ASP A 135 -27.72 36.54 20.93
CA ASP A 135 -27.81 37.95 21.33
C ASP A 135 -27.47 38.17 22.81
N VAL A 136 -27.75 37.20 23.66
CA VAL A 136 -27.34 37.24 25.08
C VAL A 136 -25.83 37.23 25.23
N VAL A 137 -25.10 36.46 24.41
CA VAL A 137 -23.65 36.28 24.54
C VAL A 137 -22.85 37.32 23.76
N PHE A 138 -23.28 37.64 22.54
CA PHE A 138 -22.53 38.43 21.58
C PHE A 138 -23.22 39.74 21.18
N GLY A 139 -24.44 40.00 21.68
CA GLY A 139 -25.30 41.08 21.21
C GLY A 139 -25.89 40.82 19.82
N ALA A 140 -26.78 41.72 19.38
CA ALA A 140 -27.50 41.66 18.11
C ALA A 140 -26.58 41.93 16.90
N THR A 141 -25.65 41.02 16.64
CA THR A 141 -24.66 41.11 15.56
C THR A 141 -24.93 40.17 14.40
N ARG A 142 -25.86 39.21 14.54
CA ARG A 142 -26.24 38.22 13.52
C ARG A 142 -27.75 37.96 13.58
N THR A 143 -28.34 37.53 12.48
CA THR A 143 -29.73 37.06 12.44
C THR A 143 -29.82 35.73 11.69
N ALA A 144 -30.85 34.93 12.01
CA ALA A 144 -31.11 33.68 11.32
C ALA A 144 -31.38 33.91 9.82
N GLU A 145 -32.06 35.01 9.47
CA GLU A 145 -32.38 35.36 8.09
C GLU A 145 -31.14 35.67 7.25
N VAL A 146 -30.22 36.51 7.76
CA VAL A 146 -29.00 36.87 7.03
C VAL A 146 -28.08 35.65 6.91
N THR A 147 -27.95 34.84 7.96
CA THR A 147 -27.14 33.62 7.89
C THR A 147 -27.68 32.62 6.85
N HIS A 148 -29.01 32.45 6.80
CA HIS A 148 -29.66 31.62 5.80
C HIS A 148 -29.47 32.17 4.37
N GLU A 149 -29.56 33.48 4.18
CA GLU A 149 -29.30 34.13 2.89
C GLU A 149 -27.90 33.79 2.34
N TYR A 150 -26.86 33.88 3.18
CA TYR A 150 -25.49 33.54 2.80
C TYR A 150 -25.32 32.05 2.50
N GLY A 151 -26.01 31.18 3.26
CA GLY A 151 -26.02 29.73 3.03
C GLY A 151 -26.67 29.34 1.71
N VAL A 152 -27.83 29.93 1.38
CA VAL A 152 -28.53 29.72 0.09
C VAL A 152 -27.64 30.20 -1.06
N ALA A 153 -27.07 31.40 -0.95
CA ALA A 153 -26.24 31.96 -2.00
C ALA A 153 -24.95 31.15 -2.24
N LEU A 154 -24.32 30.63 -1.17
CA LEU A 154 -23.17 29.73 -1.31
C LEU A 154 -23.57 28.42 -2.01
N LYS A 155 -24.72 27.85 -1.67
CA LYS A 155 -25.22 26.62 -2.32
C LYS A 155 -25.46 26.82 -3.82
N GLU A 156 -26.06 27.93 -4.21
CA GLU A 156 -26.27 28.30 -5.62
C GLU A 156 -24.95 28.51 -6.35
N LEU A 157 -23.97 29.16 -5.70
CA LEU A 157 -22.61 29.31 -6.23
C LEU A 157 -21.95 27.94 -6.46
N CYS A 158 -22.00 27.04 -5.49
CA CYS A 158 -21.46 25.68 -5.60
C CYS A 158 -22.09 24.91 -6.76
N GLN A 159 -23.41 25.02 -6.94
CA GLN A 159 -24.10 24.42 -8.08
C GLN A 159 -23.58 24.98 -9.42
N ARG A 160 -23.42 26.29 -9.52
CA ARG A 160 -22.87 26.95 -10.71
C ARG A 160 -21.42 26.51 -11.02
N LEU A 161 -20.60 26.36 -9.99
CA LEU A 161 -19.20 25.95 -10.11
C LEU A 161 -19.00 24.43 -10.18
N GLN A 162 -20.07 23.65 -10.04
CA GLN A 162 -20.03 22.18 -9.93
C GLN A 162 -19.13 21.69 -8.79
N VAL A 163 -19.10 22.43 -7.68
CA VAL A 163 -18.39 22.04 -6.46
C VAL A 163 -19.39 21.39 -5.49
N PRO A 164 -19.09 20.23 -4.90
CA PRO A 164 -19.96 19.62 -3.89
C PRO A 164 -20.17 20.54 -2.69
N CYS A 165 -21.43 20.67 -2.26
CA CYS A 165 -21.84 21.51 -1.14
C CYS A 165 -22.47 20.64 -0.05
N ALA A 166 -21.86 20.62 1.13
CA ALA A 166 -22.44 20.06 2.34
C ALA A 166 -23.41 21.09 2.93
N ASP A 167 -24.71 20.89 2.70
CA ASP A 167 -25.75 21.81 3.15
C ASP A 167 -26.13 21.59 4.63
N VAL A 168 -25.19 21.93 5.51
CA VAL A 168 -25.33 21.80 6.96
C VAL A 168 -26.54 22.57 7.48
N TRP A 169 -26.81 23.76 6.94
CA TRP A 169 -27.97 24.53 7.37
C TRP A 169 -29.28 23.72 7.24
N ASN A 170 -29.48 23.10 6.07
CA ASN A 170 -30.65 22.26 5.82
C ASN A 170 -30.72 21.07 6.79
N GLU A 171 -29.59 20.40 7.05
CA GLU A 171 -29.58 19.23 7.92
C GLU A 171 -29.90 19.57 9.39
N PHE A 172 -29.55 20.77 9.87
CA PHE A 172 -30.04 21.25 11.17
C PHE A 172 -31.55 21.47 11.18
N MET A 173 -32.12 21.98 10.09
CA MET A 173 -33.57 22.14 9.97
C MET A 173 -34.31 20.80 9.95
N VAL A 174 -33.78 19.83 9.19
CA VAL A 174 -34.29 18.45 9.19
C VAL A 174 -34.22 17.87 10.61
N ALA A 175 -33.12 18.10 11.32
CA ALA A 175 -32.92 17.61 12.68
C ALA A 175 -33.88 18.21 13.73
N ILE A 176 -34.64 19.25 13.40
CA ILE A 176 -35.72 19.80 14.24
C ILE A 176 -37.12 19.60 13.66
N ASP A 177 -37.25 18.72 12.66
CA ASP A 177 -38.49 18.47 11.92
C ASP A 177 -39.10 19.72 11.27
N TRP A 178 -38.25 20.71 10.94
CA TRP A 178 -38.69 21.92 10.25
C TRP A 178 -38.56 21.73 8.73
N LYS A 179 -39.59 22.17 8.01
CA LYS A 179 -39.63 22.18 6.55
C LYS A 179 -39.62 23.61 6.06
N VAL A 180 -38.87 23.87 4.98
CA VAL A 180 -38.84 25.17 4.31
C VAL A 180 -40.27 25.57 3.92
N GLU A 181 -40.72 26.70 4.44
CA GLU A 181 -42.02 27.29 4.10
C GLU A 181 -41.82 28.76 3.73
N HIS A 182 -42.06 29.08 2.46
CA HIS A 182 -41.83 30.43 1.94
C HIS A 182 -42.65 31.48 2.70
N GLY A 183 -41.98 32.54 3.15
CA GLY A 183 -42.60 33.69 3.82
C GLY A 183 -42.87 33.52 5.32
N LYS A 184 -42.53 32.37 5.92
CA LYS A 184 -42.55 32.21 7.38
C LYS A 184 -41.21 32.57 8.02
N PRO A 185 -41.20 33.12 9.25
CA PRO A 185 -39.94 33.36 9.95
C PRO A 185 -39.19 32.05 10.24
N LEU A 186 -37.87 32.10 10.18
CA LEU A 186 -37.00 30.94 10.36
C LEU A 186 -36.89 30.54 11.84
N PRO A 187 -36.73 29.24 12.15
CA PRO A 187 -36.24 28.81 13.46
C PRO A 187 -34.95 29.53 13.82
N GLY A 188 -34.85 30.00 15.07
CA GLY A 188 -33.73 30.82 15.54
C GLY A 188 -33.88 32.33 15.27
N SER A 189 -34.89 32.76 14.51
CA SER A 189 -35.24 34.18 14.40
C SER A 189 -35.92 34.68 15.68
N LEU A 190 -35.56 35.90 16.11
CA LEU A 190 -36.24 36.58 17.23
C LEU A 190 -37.71 36.94 16.95
N LYS A 191 -38.16 36.78 15.70
CA LYS A 191 -39.57 37.01 15.29
C LYS A 191 -40.50 35.86 15.68
N VAL A 192 -39.96 34.72 16.10
CA VAL A 192 -40.71 33.54 16.53
C VAL A 192 -40.19 33.05 17.87
N PRO A 193 -41.00 32.33 18.67
CA PRO A 193 -40.54 31.79 19.95
C PRO A 193 -39.27 30.95 19.82
N LYS A 194 -38.43 31.01 20.85
CA LYS A 194 -37.19 30.22 20.98
C LYS A 194 -37.47 28.74 20.72
N ASN A 195 -36.65 28.12 19.86
CA ASN A 195 -36.76 26.70 19.54
C ASN A 195 -35.76 25.89 20.38
N GLU A 196 -36.24 25.28 21.47
CA GLU A 196 -35.38 24.55 22.42
C GLU A 196 -34.57 23.42 21.79
N ARG A 197 -35.12 22.75 20.75
CA ARG A 197 -34.38 21.68 20.06
C ARG A 197 -33.23 22.25 19.23
N LEU A 198 -33.46 23.36 18.52
CA LEU A 198 -32.40 24.07 17.81
C LEU A 198 -31.33 24.58 18.79
N CYS A 199 -31.74 25.13 19.94
CA CYS A 199 -30.84 25.60 21.00
C CYS A 199 -29.92 24.48 21.49
N SER A 200 -30.45 23.25 21.62
CA SER A 200 -29.69 22.10 22.12
C SER A 200 -28.52 21.67 21.25
N PHE A 201 -28.36 22.24 20.05
CA PHE A 201 -27.21 22.00 19.19
C PHE A 201 -26.06 22.99 19.38
N PHE A 202 -26.26 24.08 20.11
CA PHE A 202 -25.29 25.17 20.26
C PHE A 202 -25.03 25.48 21.74
N ARG A 203 -23.82 25.94 22.07
CA ARG A 203 -23.51 26.41 23.44
C ARG A 203 -23.93 27.87 23.66
N ASP A 204 -23.80 28.68 22.61
CA ASP A 204 -23.92 30.14 22.64
C ASP A 204 -24.79 30.67 21.48
N GLY A 205 -25.55 29.79 20.83
CA GLY A 205 -26.39 30.11 19.67
C GLY A 205 -25.63 30.23 18.34
N LEU A 206 -24.31 30.05 18.32
CA LEU A 206 -23.47 30.06 17.11
C LEU A 206 -22.57 28.82 17.03
N HIS A 207 -21.82 28.53 18.10
CA HIS A 207 -20.86 27.43 18.13
C HIS A 207 -21.55 26.11 18.49
N PRO A 208 -21.45 25.07 17.64
CA PRO A 208 -22.06 23.78 17.91
C PRO A 208 -21.44 23.09 19.14
N ILE A 209 -22.25 22.28 19.82
CA ILE A 209 -21.78 21.24 20.74
C ILE A 209 -21.85 19.87 20.06
N GLY A 210 -21.54 18.77 20.76
CA GLY A 210 -21.46 17.44 20.13
C GLY A 210 -22.68 16.97 19.35
N SER A 211 -23.89 17.33 19.78
CA SER A 211 -25.12 17.05 19.02
C SER A 211 -25.15 17.80 17.67
N GLY A 212 -24.77 19.08 17.65
CA GLY A 212 -24.69 19.88 16.43
C GLY A 212 -23.50 19.50 15.55
N TYR A 213 -22.33 19.24 16.14
CA TYR A 213 -21.16 18.77 15.40
C TYR A 213 -21.37 17.39 14.77
N LYS A 214 -22.19 16.53 15.37
CA LYS A 214 -22.56 15.25 14.75
C LYS A 214 -23.34 15.45 13.44
N ILE A 215 -24.22 16.45 13.37
CA ILE A 215 -24.92 16.80 12.13
C ILE A 215 -23.90 17.23 11.08
N ILE A 216 -23.02 18.17 11.43
CA ILE A 216 -21.95 18.67 10.54
C ILE A 216 -21.08 17.52 10.01
N TYR A 217 -20.65 16.63 10.90
CA TYR A 217 -19.85 15.45 10.56
C TYR A 217 -20.55 14.56 9.54
N ASN A 218 -21.81 14.18 9.81
CA ASN A 218 -22.57 13.31 8.92
C ASN A 218 -22.74 13.95 7.54
N THR A 219 -23.12 15.23 7.48
CA THR A 219 -23.33 15.95 6.21
C THR A 219 -22.04 16.02 5.39
N ILE A 220 -20.90 16.31 6.03
CA ILE A 220 -19.58 16.33 5.35
C ILE A 220 -19.21 14.94 4.85
N GLN A 221 -19.33 13.90 5.70
CA GLN A 221 -18.96 12.54 5.33
C GLN A 221 -19.83 12.02 4.17
N GLU A 222 -21.14 12.25 4.20
CA GLU A 222 -22.07 11.88 3.13
C GLU A 222 -21.73 12.61 1.83
N THR A 223 -21.38 13.90 1.92
CA THR A 223 -20.95 14.69 0.76
C THR A 223 -19.67 14.14 0.14
N ILE A 224 -18.68 13.74 0.96
CA ILE A 224 -17.45 13.10 0.48
C ILE A 224 -17.77 11.77 -0.20
N THR A 225 -18.55 10.89 0.44
CA THR A 225 -18.91 9.57 -0.10
C THR A 225 -19.68 9.68 -1.41
N ALA A 226 -20.64 10.60 -1.52
CA ALA A 226 -21.47 10.76 -2.70
C ALA A 226 -20.70 11.30 -3.92
N ASN A 227 -19.67 12.12 -3.70
CA ASN A 227 -18.96 12.83 -4.78
C ASN A 227 -17.56 12.26 -5.07
N PHE A 228 -16.92 11.67 -4.07
CA PHE A 228 -15.57 11.12 -4.11
C PHE A 228 -15.55 9.72 -3.48
N SER A 229 -16.30 8.79 -4.06
CA SER A 229 -16.51 7.46 -3.47
C SER A 229 -15.21 6.69 -3.15
N ASN A 230 -14.15 6.88 -3.92
CA ASN A 230 -12.83 6.32 -3.66
C ASN A 230 -12.11 6.92 -2.43
N LEU A 231 -12.64 8.01 -1.88
CA LEU A 231 -12.17 8.67 -0.66
C LEU A 231 -13.13 8.46 0.52
N ALA A 232 -14.17 7.63 0.39
CA ALA A 232 -15.04 7.28 1.51
C ALA A 232 -14.23 6.55 2.61
N PRO A 233 -14.53 6.76 3.92
CA PRO A 233 -13.70 6.23 5.01
C PRO A 233 -13.52 4.72 4.99
N ASP A 234 -14.55 3.97 4.60
CA ASP A 234 -14.56 2.52 4.48
C ASP A 234 -13.82 2.01 3.22
N VAL A 235 -13.70 2.85 2.20
CA VAL A 235 -13.09 2.51 0.90
C VAL A 235 -11.58 2.76 0.85
N VAL A 236 -11.07 3.82 1.50
CA VAL A 236 -9.63 4.15 1.46
C VAL A 236 -8.83 3.06 2.19
N PRO A 237 -7.93 2.29 1.56
CA PRO A 237 -7.25 1.18 2.23
C PRO A 237 -6.42 1.66 3.43
N TYR A 238 -6.23 0.77 4.40
CA TYR A 238 -5.23 1.02 5.44
C TYR A 238 -3.83 1.07 4.79
N HIS A 239 -3.03 2.06 5.19
CA HIS A 239 -1.65 2.18 4.72
C HIS A 239 -0.74 1.07 5.26
N THR A 240 -1.15 0.39 6.33
CA THR A 240 -0.38 -0.69 6.94
C THR A 240 -1.18 -1.98 7.02
N PRO A 241 -0.53 -3.15 6.91
CA PRO A 241 -1.16 -4.43 7.18
C PRO A 241 -1.75 -4.47 8.59
N TYR A 242 -2.73 -5.36 8.81
CA TYR A 242 -3.16 -5.66 10.17
C TYR A 242 -2.03 -6.31 10.96
N TRP A 243 -2.03 -6.21 12.29
CA TRP A 243 -0.88 -6.61 13.11
C TRP A 243 -0.47 -8.09 12.93
N GLU A 244 -1.43 -8.96 12.61
CA GLU A 244 -1.21 -10.40 12.30
C GLU A 244 -0.38 -10.61 11.02
N GLN A 245 -0.46 -9.66 10.08
CA GLN A 245 0.25 -9.67 8.81
C GLN A 245 1.55 -8.85 8.87
N ALA A 246 1.70 -8.00 9.89
CA ALA A 246 2.92 -7.22 10.15
C ALA A 246 4.01 -8.08 10.84
N VAL A 247 4.23 -9.29 10.34
CA VAL A 247 5.25 -10.20 10.88
C VAL A 247 6.61 -9.70 10.41
N THR A 248 7.46 -9.28 11.35
CA THR A 248 8.89 -9.17 11.07
C THR A 248 9.42 -10.59 10.92
N PRO A 249 9.96 -10.99 9.75
CA PRO A 249 10.49 -12.33 9.59
C PRO A 249 11.52 -12.62 10.69
N LYS A 250 11.44 -13.81 11.29
CA LYS A 250 12.41 -14.21 12.31
C LYS A 250 13.79 -14.39 11.67
N LYS A 251 14.83 -14.25 12.48
CA LYS A 251 16.20 -14.55 12.07
C LYS A 251 16.27 -15.98 11.50
N GLY A 252 16.91 -16.15 10.34
CA GLY A 252 17.06 -17.45 9.70
C GLY A 252 15.84 -17.96 8.94
N THR A 253 14.77 -17.16 8.80
CA THR A 253 13.61 -17.51 7.98
C THR A 253 14.04 -17.80 6.53
N LEU A 254 13.71 -19.01 6.06
CA LEU A 254 13.89 -19.43 4.68
C LEU A 254 12.63 -19.08 3.84
N ILE A 255 12.84 -18.30 2.79
CA ILE A 255 11.85 -17.92 1.79
C ILE A 255 12.00 -18.83 0.59
N ARG A 256 10.87 -19.32 0.06
CA ARG A 256 10.79 -20.22 -1.09
C ARG A 256 9.72 -19.74 -2.04
N TRP A 257 10.11 -19.15 -3.16
CA TRP A 257 9.20 -18.65 -4.18
C TRP A 257 9.40 -19.40 -5.48
N HIS A 258 8.31 -19.61 -6.21
CA HIS A 258 8.38 -20.06 -7.60
C HIS A 258 7.42 -19.29 -8.48
N LEU A 259 7.74 -19.23 -9.76
CA LEU A 259 7.00 -18.53 -10.79
C LEU A 259 6.91 -19.43 -12.03
N ASP A 260 5.69 -19.69 -12.48
CA ASP A 260 5.42 -20.39 -13.73
C ASP A 260 5.34 -19.36 -14.88
N THR A 261 6.37 -19.40 -15.74
CA THR A 261 6.48 -18.57 -16.95
C THR A 261 6.04 -19.31 -18.21
N SER A 262 5.70 -20.61 -18.12
CA SER A 262 5.32 -21.43 -19.28
C SER A 262 4.02 -20.95 -19.93
N LYS A 263 3.15 -20.29 -19.15
CA LYS A 263 1.84 -19.78 -19.58
C LYS A 263 1.88 -18.31 -20.01
N TRP A 264 3.05 -17.67 -20.02
CA TRP A 264 3.15 -16.25 -20.38
C TRP A 264 2.89 -16.02 -21.86
N THR A 265 1.94 -15.14 -22.15
CA THR A 265 1.71 -14.61 -23.49
C THR A 265 2.72 -13.51 -23.82
N ASP A 266 2.88 -13.18 -25.10
CA ASP A 266 3.71 -12.03 -25.51
C ASP A 266 3.27 -10.71 -24.87
N GLU A 267 1.97 -10.56 -24.60
CA GLU A 267 1.42 -9.39 -23.93
C GLU A 267 1.82 -9.38 -22.44
N ALA A 268 1.68 -10.50 -21.74
CA ALA A 268 2.13 -10.63 -20.36
C ALA A 268 3.65 -10.36 -20.23
N TYR A 269 4.45 -10.89 -21.16
CA TYR A 269 5.88 -10.60 -21.24
C TYR A 269 6.15 -9.09 -21.38
N LYS A 270 5.49 -8.40 -22.32
CA LYS A 270 5.68 -6.96 -22.54
C LYS A 270 5.25 -6.11 -21.34
N GLN A 271 4.17 -6.49 -20.67
CA GLN A 271 3.70 -5.80 -19.47
C GLN A 271 4.72 -5.95 -18.34
N ASN A 272 5.21 -7.17 -18.10
CA ASN A 272 6.22 -7.45 -17.10
C ASN A 272 7.57 -6.81 -17.42
N LEU A 273 7.98 -6.74 -18.69
CA LEU A 273 9.23 -6.08 -19.10
C LEU A 273 9.24 -4.58 -18.80
N ARG A 274 8.06 -3.92 -18.81
CA ARG A 274 7.94 -2.48 -18.51
C ARG A 274 8.07 -2.14 -17.03
N THR A 275 8.03 -3.13 -16.14
CA THR A 275 8.14 -2.90 -14.69
C THR A 275 9.58 -2.91 -14.18
N ILE A 276 10.54 -3.27 -15.02
CA ILE A 276 11.97 -3.31 -14.68
C ILE A 276 12.76 -2.19 -15.37
N PRO A 277 13.89 -1.74 -14.79
CA PRO A 277 14.75 -0.75 -15.41
C PRO A 277 15.27 -1.18 -16.78
N SER A 278 15.57 -0.20 -17.63
CA SER A 278 16.06 -0.42 -18.99
C SER A 278 17.36 -1.24 -19.05
N SER A 279 18.24 -1.11 -18.05
CA SER A 279 19.46 -1.91 -17.94
C SER A 279 19.16 -3.41 -17.84
N ASP A 280 18.14 -3.77 -17.06
CA ASP A 280 17.75 -5.16 -16.85
C ASP A 280 17.01 -5.68 -18.09
N ALA A 281 16.10 -4.88 -18.65
CA ALA A 281 15.38 -5.22 -19.88
C ALA A 281 16.34 -5.57 -21.03
N GLN A 282 17.42 -4.81 -21.21
CA GLN A 282 18.46 -5.09 -22.20
C GLN A 282 19.17 -6.44 -22.00
N THR A 283 19.25 -6.95 -20.77
CA THR A 283 19.84 -8.28 -20.52
C THR A 283 18.90 -9.40 -20.94
N VAL A 284 17.59 -9.24 -20.68
CA VAL A 284 16.55 -10.19 -21.08
C VAL A 284 16.44 -10.26 -22.60
N GLU A 285 16.49 -9.12 -23.27
CA GLU A 285 16.31 -9.04 -24.73
C GLU A 285 17.43 -9.71 -25.54
N LYS A 286 18.56 -10.08 -24.92
CA LYS A 286 19.64 -10.83 -25.57
C LYS A 286 19.27 -12.29 -25.89
N PHE A 287 18.29 -12.87 -25.20
CA PHE A 287 17.91 -14.27 -25.43
C PHE A 287 17.10 -14.41 -26.72
N HIS A 288 17.48 -15.41 -27.54
CA HIS A 288 16.86 -15.64 -28.84
C HIS A 288 15.46 -16.27 -28.73
N PHE A 289 15.28 -17.26 -27.85
CA PHE A 289 14.02 -17.97 -27.69
C PHE A 289 13.11 -17.33 -26.64
N ALA A 290 11.80 -17.33 -26.90
CA ALA A 290 10.81 -16.73 -26.00
C ALA A 290 10.81 -17.37 -24.61
N LYS A 291 10.94 -18.70 -24.53
CA LYS A 291 11.03 -19.42 -23.25
C LYS A 291 12.18 -18.93 -22.36
N ASP A 292 13.34 -18.67 -22.96
CA ASP A 292 14.55 -18.25 -22.24
C ASP A 292 14.41 -16.78 -21.81
N ARG A 293 13.86 -15.91 -22.67
CA ARG A 293 13.50 -14.53 -22.30
C ARG A 293 12.52 -14.49 -21.13
N ASN A 294 11.49 -15.33 -21.15
CA ASN A 294 10.47 -15.36 -20.09
C ASN A 294 11.07 -15.80 -18.75
N MET A 295 11.89 -16.86 -18.72
CA MET A 295 12.55 -17.32 -17.50
C MET A 295 13.60 -16.31 -16.99
N ALA A 296 14.35 -15.66 -17.89
CA ALA A 296 15.28 -14.60 -17.52
C ALA A 296 14.55 -13.40 -16.90
N LEU A 297 13.45 -12.96 -17.50
CA LEU A 297 12.60 -11.89 -16.95
C LEU A 297 12.01 -12.31 -15.59
N GLY A 298 11.47 -13.51 -15.48
CA GLY A 298 10.94 -14.06 -14.23
C GLY A 298 11.99 -14.08 -13.11
N SER A 299 13.23 -14.45 -13.44
CA SER A 299 14.35 -14.44 -12.49
C SER A 299 14.65 -13.04 -11.99
N ILE A 300 14.66 -12.03 -12.86
CA ILE A 300 14.88 -10.63 -12.46
C ILE A 300 13.74 -10.14 -11.58
N LEU A 301 12.49 -10.43 -11.96
CA LEU A 301 11.32 -9.98 -11.22
C LEU A 301 11.27 -10.57 -9.80
N LEU A 302 11.54 -11.88 -9.63
CA LEU A 302 11.58 -12.50 -8.30
C LEU A 302 12.69 -11.88 -7.44
N GLN A 303 13.89 -11.65 -7.99
CA GLN A 303 14.99 -11.01 -7.26
C GLN A 303 14.63 -9.59 -6.83
N ARG A 304 14.12 -8.76 -7.75
CA ARG A 304 13.72 -7.37 -7.45
C ARG A 304 12.58 -7.34 -6.45
N ARG A 305 11.61 -8.25 -6.57
CA ARG A 305 10.51 -8.41 -5.60
C ARG A 305 11.02 -8.75 -4.21
N PHE A 306 11.93 -9.71 -4.10
CA PHE A 306 12.51 -10.12 -2.82
C PHE A 306 13.24 -8.94 -2.15
N ILE A 307 14.06 -8.22 -2.92
CA ILE A 307 14.81 -7.06 -2.42
C ILE A 307 13.86 -5.92 -2.03
N ALA A 308 12.82 -5.67 -2.83
CA ALA A 308 11.75 -4.73 -2.53
C ALA A 308 11.04 -5.06 -1.21
N ASP A 309 10.68 -6.32 -1.01
CA ASP A 309 10.01 -6.78 0.20
C ASP A 309 10.93 -6.66 1.45
N ILE A 310 12.25 -6.84 1.30
CA ILE A 310 13.22 -6.57 2.38
C ILE A 310 13.34 -5.07 2.69
N LEU A 311 13.49 -4.26 1.64
CA LEU A 311 13.79 -2.84 1.79
C LEU A 311 12.58 -2.01 2.18
N GLY A 312 11.36 -2.51 1.95
CA GLY A 312 10.20 -1.63 1.93
C GLY A 312 10.38 -0.61 0.80
N GLN A 313 10.49 -1.08 -0.43
CA GLN A 313 10.53 -0.20 -1.59
C GLN A 313 9.78 -0.84 -2.74
N SER A 314 9.28 -0.02 -3.66
CA SER A 314 8.71 -0.55 -4.90
C SER A 314 9.80 -1.22 -5.76
N PRO A 315 9.53 -2.36 -6.45
CA PRO A 315 10.52 -3.09 -7.25
C PRO A 315 11.24 -2.26 -8.33
N ASP A 316 10.62 -1.21 -8.84
CA ASP A 316 11.20 -0.26 -9.81
C ASP A 316 12.24 0.67 -9.18
N LYS A 317 12.18 0.93 -7.87
CA LYS A 317 13.15 1.76 -7.12
C LYS A 317 14.42 1.00 -6.72
N ILE A 318 14.44 -0.33 -6.88
CA ILE A 318 15.59 -1.16 -6.51
C ILE A 318 16.79 -0.91 -7.42
N GLY A 319 17.97 -0.75 -6.81
CA GLY A 319 19.22 -0.58 -7.56
C GLY A 319 19.61 -1.84 -8.36
N ALA A 320 20.78 -1.80 -9.01
CA ALA A 320 21.28 -2.96 -9.74
C ALA A 320 21.59 -4.13 -8.78
N VAL A 321 21.11 -5.33 -9.11
CA VAL A 321 21.58 -6.58 -8.51
C VAL A 321 22.95 -6.88 -9.12
N VAL A 322 23.98 -6.89 -8.28
CA VAL A 322 25.36 -7.15 -8.72
C VAL A 322 25.70 -8.61 -8.55
N ARG A 323 26.84 -9.04 -9.08
CA ARG A 323 27.41 -10.34 -8.78
C ARG A 323 28.60 -10.21 -7.84
N ASP A 324 28.75 -11.14 -6.92
CA ASP A 324 29.95 -11.25 -6.10
C ASP A 324 31.10 -11.93 -6.87
N ASP A 325 32.24 -12.13 -6.20
CA ASP A 325 33.45 -12.72 -6.79
C ASP A 325 33.21 -14.18 -7.23
N ASP A 326 32.20 -14.84 -6.65
CA ASP A 326 31.76 -16.20 -6.99
C ASP A 326 30.60 -16.21 -8.02
N ASN A 327 30.36 -15.06 -8.67
CA ASN A 327 29.33 -14.85 -9.69
C ASN A 327 27.88 -15.06 -9.19
N ARG A 328 27.63 -15.02 -7.87
CA ARG A 328 26.29 -15.13 -7.28
C ARG A 328 25.60 -13.77 -7.23
N PRO A 329 24.26 -13.72 -7.41
CA PRO A 329 23.53 -12.46 -7.29
C PRO A 329 23.57 -11.94 -5.85
N MET A 330 23.86 -10.65 -5.70
CA MET A 330 23.96 -9.97 -4.41
C MET A 330 23.41 -8.55 -4.54
N TYR A 331 22.78 -8.06 -3.48
CA TYR A 331 22.33 -6.69 -3.39
C TYR A 331 23.00 -5.97 -2.23
N ARG A 332 23.77 -4.89 -2.53
CA ARG A 332 24.49 -4.10 -1.53
C ARG A 332 23.65 -2.89 -1.12
N HIS A 333 23.24 -2.82 0.15
CA HIS A 333 22.52 -1.66 0.67
C HIS A 333 22.82 -1.46 2.16
N SER A 334 23.05 -0.21 2.57
CA SER A 334 23.46 0.13 3.95
C SER A 334 22.41 -0.26 5.01
N ALA A 335 21.13 -0.28 4.62
CA ALA A 335 20.03 -0.70 5.49
C ALA A 335 19.77 -2.23 5.52
N VAL A 336 20.40 -3.02 4.64
CA VAL A 336 20.21 -4.47 4.57
C VAL A 336 21.37 -5.15 5.28
N ARG A 337 21.10 -5.75 6.44
CA ARG A 337 22.07 -6.60 7.14
C ARG A 337 21.95 -8.03 6.61
N ALA A 338 23.04 -8.54 6.03
CA ALA A 338 23.31 -9.95 5.69
C ALA A 338 22.07 -10.77 5.28
N HIS A 339 21.65 -10.68 4.02
CA HIS A 339 20.67 -11.61 3.44
C HIS A 339 21.32 -12.29 2.24
N ASP A 340 21.06 -13.56 2.04
CA ASP A 340 21.59 -14.35 0.93
C ASP A 340 20.43 -14.95 0.16
N PHE A 341 20.49 -14.88 -1.17
CA PHE A 341 19.44 -15.41 -2.04
C PHE A 341 20.05 -16.06 -3.28
N ASN A 342 19.30 -16.99 -3.85
CA ASN A 342 19.70 -17.70 -5.06
C ASN A 342 18.48 -17.95 -5.94
N VAL A 343 18.71 -18.01 -7.25
CA VAL A 343 17.66 -18.20 -8.25
C VAL A 343 18.11 -19.24 -9.26
N SER A 344 17.19 -20.13 -9.64
CA SER A 344 17.38 -21.09 -10.73
C SER A 344 16.12 -21.15 -11.58
N HIS A 345 16.26 -21.57 -12.83
CA HIS A 345 15.12 -21.74 -13.73
C HIS A 345 15.36 -22.87 -14.71
N HIS A 346 14.30 -23.61 -15.01
CA HIS A 346 14.29 -24.66 -16.01
C HIS A 346 12.85 -24.93 -16.44
N ALA A 347 12.65 -25.23 -17.73
CA ALA A 347 11.38 -25.70 -18.29
C ALA A 347 10.16 -24.79 -18.06
N GLY A 348 10.38 -23.48 -17.91
CA GLY A 348 9.33 -22.49 -17.65
C GLY A 348 9.11 -22.19 -16.16
N THR A 349 9.71 -22.95 -15.26
CA THR A 349 9.68 -22.69 -13.81
C THR A 349 10.89 -21.86 -13.41
N VAL A 350 10.67 -20.80 -12.63
CA VAL A 350 11.72 -20.02 -11.97
C VAL A 350 11.55 -20.17 -10.47
N ALA A 351 12.58 -20.62 -9.76
CA ALA A 351 12.60 -20.74 -8.30
C ALA A 351 13.57 -19.74 -7.69
N LEU A 352 13.15 -19.05 -6.64
CA LEU A 352 14.00 -18.19 -5.80
C LEU A 352 13.94 -18.69 -4.36
N VAL A 353 15.11 -18.83 -3.75
CA VAL A 353 15.25 -19.08 -2.32
C VAL A 353 16.04 -17.95 -1.68
N ALA A 354 15.70 -17.62 -0.43
CA ALA A 354 16.44 -16.63 0.33
C ALA A 354 16.44 -16.91 1.82
N VAL A 355 17.53 -16.59 2.49
CA VAL A 355 17.65 -16.65 3.95
C VAL A 355 17.89 -15.25 4.51
N LEU A 356 17.17 -14.94 5.60
CA LEU A 356 17.28 -13.66 6.28
C LEU A 356 18.31 -13.71 7.43
N GLU A 357 19.02 -12.59 7.58
CA GLU A 357 20.12 -12.26 8.50
C GLU A 357 21.43 -13.06 8.42
N SER A 358 21.41 -14.37 8.23
CA SER A 358 22.66 -15.15 8.17
C SER A 358 22.45 -16.52 7.54
N GLY A 359 23.50 -17.01 6.88
CA GLY A 359 23.51 -18.31 6.21
C GLY A 359 23.74 -18.16 4.71
N ARG A 360 23.94 -19.30 4.05
CA ARG A 360 24.02 -19.41 2.59
C ARG A 360 22.90 -20.28 2.09
N VAL A 361 22.33 -19.92 0.94
CA VAL A 361 21.35 -20.70 0.22
C VAL A 361 21.71 -20.88 -1.24
N GLY A 362 21.29 -22.01 -1.80
CA GLY A 362 21.31 -22.31 -3.22
C GLY A 362 20.06 -23.09 -3.61
N VAL A 363 19.60 -22.90 -4.85
CA VAL A 363 18.48 -23.64 -5.40
C VAL A 363 18.81 -24.12 -6.79
N ASP A 364 18.31 -25.31 -7.14
CA ASP A 364 18.30 -25.77 -8.52
C ASP A 364 16.96 -26.39 -8.90
N VAL A 365 16.59 -26.28 -10.19
CA VAL A 365 15.34 -26.79 -10.75
C VAL A 365 15.69 -27.69 -11.94
N THR A 366 15.23 -28.94 -11.90
CA THR A 366 15.50 -29.93 -12.94
C THR A 366 14.23 -30.66 -13.38
N VAL A 367 14.10 -30.90 -14.69
CA VAL A 367 12.98 -31.66 -15.30
C VAL A 367 13.54 -32.80 -16.15
N PRO A 368 13.41 -34.07 -15.71
CA PRO A 368 13.96 -35.24 -16.41
C PRO A 368 13.55 -35.32 -17.88
N GLU A 369 12.28 -35.06 -18.19
CA GLU A 369 11.68 -35.22 -19.52
C GLU A 369 12.20 -34.23 -20.54
N GLN A 370 12.83 -33.13 -20.10
CA GLN A 370 13.50 -32.16 -20.97
C GLN A 370 15.02 -32.38 -21.05
N LEU A 371 15.60 -33.26 -20.23
CA LEU A 371 17.02 -33.57 -20.29
C LEU A 371 17.37 -34.46 -21.49
N VAL A 372 16.55 -35.49 -21.74
CA VAL A 372 16.85 -36.51 -22.75
C VAL A 372 15.59 -37.27 -23.16
N SER A 373 15.50 -37.74 -24.41
CA SER A 373 14.44 -38.66 -24.82
C SER A 373 14.63 -40.04 -24.18
N PRO A 374 13.57 -40.81 -23.88
CA PRO A 374 13.69 -42.15 -23.31
C PRO A 374 14.64 -43.06 -24.10
N GLU A 375 14.62 -42.93 -25.43
CA GLU A 375 15.41 -43.69 -26.41
C GLU A 375 16.92 -43.42 -26.34
N THR A 376 17.34 -42.29 -25.74
CA THR A 376 18.76 -41.88 -25.65
C THR A 376 19.26 -41.74 -24.21
N SER A 377 18.44 -42.12 -23.23
CA SER A 377 18.71 -41.99 -21.80
C SER A 377 20.02 -42.64 -21.34
N GLU A 378 20.31 -43.88 -21.77
CA GLU A 378 21.55 -44.58 -21.40
C GLU A 378 22.82 -43.84 -21.88
N SER A 379 22.84 -43.42 -23.14
CA SER A 379 23.96 -42.67 -23.71
C SER A 379 24.12 -41.31 -23.02
N TYR A 380 23.02 -40.66 -22.66
CA TYR A 380 23.04 -39.39 -21.94
C TYR A 380 23.64 -39.58 -20.55
N LEU A 381 23.13 -40.52 -19.75
CA LEU A 381 23.68 -40.80 -18.41
C LEU A 381 25.18 -41.15 -18.48
N SER A 382 25.59 -41.90 -19.49
CA SER A 382 27.01 -42.23 -19.72
C SER A 382 27.89 -40.99 -19.97
N SER A 383 27.35 -39.88 -20.45
CA SER A 383 28.13 -38.65 -20.66
C SER A 383 28.42 -37.89 -19.35
N PHE A 384 27.75 -38.25 -18.25
CA PHE A 384 27.91 -37.63 -16.93
C PHE A 384 28.72 -38.48 -15.95
N GLN A 385 29.38 -39.55 -16.41
CA GLN A 385 30.13 -40.49 -15.55
C GLN A 385 31.09 -39.79 -14.58
N ASP A 386 31.72 -38.71 -15.03
CA ASP A 386 32.69 -37.92 -14.28
C ASP A 386 32.08 -36.83 -13.38
N VAL A 387 30.75 -36.77 -13.25
CA VAL A 387 30.06 -35.80 -12.38
C VAL A 387 29.71 -36.43 -11.03
N PHE A 388 29.36 -37.71 -11.01
CA PHE A 388 28.90 -38.42 -9.82
C PHE A 388 29.92 -39.44 -9.33
N SER A 389 29.95 -39.64 -8.02
CA SER A 389 30.80 -40.67 -7.41
C SER A 389 30.30 -42.08 -7.76
N ARG A 390 31.10 -43.10 -7.46
CA ARG A 390 30.67 -44.50 -7.61
C ARG A 390 29.47 -44.83 -6.71
N THR A 391 29.42 -44.24 -5.51
CA THR A 391 28.33 -44.42 -4.55
C THR A 391 27.04 -43.81 -5.06
N GLU A 392 27.10 -42.61 -5.65
CA GLU A 392 25.95 -41.94 -6.27
C GLU A 392 25.47 -42.72 -7.48
N TRP A 393 26.37 -43.17 -8.36
CA TRP A 393 26.00 -44.00 -9.52
C TRP A 393 25.31 -45.31 -9.13
N ALA A 394 25.74 -45.94 -8.04
CA ALA A 394 25.07 -47.13 -7.51
C ALA A 394 23.64 -46.82 -7.01
N GLN A 395 23.41 -45.63 -6.45
CA GLN A 395 22.07 -45.19 -6.02
C GLN A 395 21.18 -44.80 -7.21
N ILE A 396 21.74 -44.11 -8.22
CA ILE A 396 21.05 -43.70 -9.45
C ILE A 396 20.59 -44.95 -10.22
N GLY A 397 21.47 -45.94 -10.40
CA GLY A 397 21.10 -47.23 -11.00
C GLY A 397 20.51 -47.16 -12.41
N GLY A 398 20.87 -46.12 -13.18
CA GLY A 398 20.32 -45.87 -14.52
C GLY A 398 18.95 -45.17 -14.55
N ASP A 399 18.41 -44.80 -13.39
CA ASP A 399 17.11 -44.12 -13.28
C ASP A 399 17.25 -42.60 -13.51
N LEU A 400 16.58 -42.10 -14.55
CA LEU A 400 16.63 -40.69 -14.94
C LEU A 400 16.01 -39.75 -13.89
N GLN A 401 14.99 -40.21 -13.15
CA GLN A 401 14.37 -39.41 -12.09
C GLN A 401 15.31 -39.25 -10.90
N LYS A 402 15.99 -40.34 -10.52
CA LYS A 402 17.03 -40.27 -9.48
C LYS A 402 18.20 -39.42 -9.94
N PHE A 403 18.66 -39.58 -11.18
CA PHE A 403 19.71 -38.74 -11.75
C PHE A 403 19.34 -37.25 -11.63
N ALA A 404 18.13 -36.87 -12.01
CA ALA A 404 17.67 -35.48 -11.92
C ALA A 404 17.69 -34.93 -10.49
N GLN A 405 17.31 -35.73 -9.49
CA GLN A 405 17.35 -35.33 -8.08
C GLN A 405 18.79 -35.21 -7.54
N HIS A 406 19.68 -36.14 -7.91
CA HIS A 406 21.12 -36.06 -7.60
C HIS A 406 21.76 -34.81 -8.25
N TRP A 407 21.43 -34.55 -9.51
CA TRP A 407 21.89 -33.37 -10.24
C TRP A 407 21.44 -32.08 -9.55
N ALA A 408 20.15 -31.97 -9.24
CA ALA A 408 19.59 -30.80 -8.57
C ALA A 408 20.27 -30.54 -7.21
N LEU A 409 20.51 -31.59 -6.40
CA LEU A 409 21.23 -31.47 -5.12
C LEU A 409 22.64 -30.90 -5.29
N LYS A 410 23.42 -31.44 -6.24
CA LYS A 410 24.77 -30.94 -6.53
C LYS A 410 24.76 -29.50 -7.00
N GLU A 411 23.93 -29.17 -7.98
CA GLU A 411 23.81 -27.81 -8.50
C GLU A 411 23.36 -26.83 -7.41
N ALA A 412 22.41 -27.20 -6.56
CA ALA A 412 21.98 -26.35 -5.46
C ALA A 412 23.14 -26.06 -4.49
N TYR A 413 23.96 -27.06 -4.14
CA TYR A 413 25.14 -26.87 -3.28
C TYR A 413 26.25 -26.03 -3.94
N VAL A 414 26.58 -26.34 -5.20
CA VAL A 414 27.60 -25.61 -5.98
C VAL A 414 27.18 -24.16 -6.16
N LYS A 415 25.89 -23.92 -6.46
CA LYS A 415 25.33 -22.57 -6.49
C LYS A 415 25.47 -21.93 -5.12
N ALA A 416 25.06 -22.59 -4.04
CA ALA A 416 25.11 -22.08 -2.66
C ALA A 416 26.50 -21.58 -2.23
N THR A 417 27.53 -22.34 -2.60
CA THR A 417 28.93 -22.05 -2.26
C THR A 417 29.62 -21.11 -3.25
N GLY A 418 29.10 -20.99 -4.47
CA GLY A 418 29.70 -20.18 -5.53
C GLY A 418 30.90 -20.87 -6.22
N ALA A 419 31.19 -22.13 -5.89
CA ALA A 419 32.35 -22.87 -6.41
C ALA A 419 32.33 -23.07 -7.95
N GLY A 420 31.15 -22.95 -8.58
CA GLY A 420 30.96 -23.19 -10.01
C GLY A 420 31.19 -24.65 -10.44
N ILE A 421 30.89 -24.97 -11.71
CA ILE A 421 30.99 -26.32 -12.29
C ILE A 421 32.45 -26.75 -12.56
N LEU A 422 33.43 -25.83 -12.45
CA LEU A 422 34.85 -26.10 -12.74
C LEU A 422 35.59 -26.84 -11.61
N GLY A 423 34.88 -27.29 -10.57
CA GLY A 423 35.43 -28.05 -9.44
C GLY A 423 35.50 -29.56 -9.68
N ASP A 424 36.13 -30.27 -8.75
CA ASP A 424 36.13 -31.73 -8.65
C ASP A 424 34.75 -32.23 -8.18
N LEU A 425 33.76 -32.25 -9.08
CA LEU A 425 32.36 -32.61 -8.77
C LEU A 425 32.19 -34.03 -8.17
N PRO A 426 32.98 -35.06 -8.57
CA PRO A 426 32.96 -36.36 -7.90
C PRO A 426 33.34 -36.30 -6.43
N SER A 427 34.10 -35.30 -6.00
CA SER A 427 34.44 -35.11 -4.59
C SER A 427 33.30 -34.56 -3.74
N ILE A 428 32.24 -34.04 -4.37
CA ILE A 428 31.00 -33.59 -3.73
C ILE A 428 30.02 -34.75 -3.84
N GLU A 429 29.80 -35.50 -2.77
CA GLU A 429 29.01 -36.73 -2.78
C GLU A 429 27.77 -36.59 -1.88
N PHE A 430 26.60 -36.95 -2.42
CA PHE A 430 25.36 -37.08 -1.65
C PHE A 430 25.07 -38.55 -1.32
N GLN A 431 24.80 -38.79 -0.03
CA GLN A 431 24.42 -40.09 0.51
C GLN A 431 23.05 -40.04 1.19
N SER A 432 22.47 -41.22 1.42
CA SER A 432 21.21 -41.40 2.16
C SER A 432 20.05 -40.57 1.60
N ILE A 433 19.94 -40.50 0.28
CA ILE A 433 18.95 -39.63 -0.38
C ILE A 433 17.54 -40.18 -0.20
N SER A 434 16.66 -39.35 0.36
CA SER A 434 15.23 -39.56 0.42
C SER A 434 14.59 -38.87 -0.79
N TYR A 435 14.23 -39.67 -1.79
CA TYR A 435 13.67 -39.17 -3.05
C TYR A 435 12.25 -38.61 -2.86
N VAL A 436 11.87 -37.71 -3.76
CA VAL A 436 10.52 -37.14 -3.88
C VAL A 436 9.86 -37.56 -5.19
N ASP A 437 8.53 -37.53 -5.19
CA ASP A 437 7.66 -37.78 -6.34
C ASP A 437 6.30 -37.08 -6.11
N GLU A 438 5.30 -37.38 -6.94
CA GLU A 438 3.96 -36.79 -6.83
C GLU A 438 3.23 -37.18 -5.53
N GLU A 439 3.48 -38.38 -5.00
CA GLU A 439 2.86 -38.86 -3.76
C GLU A 439 3.58 -38.32 -2.51
N HIS A 440 4.90 -38.12 -2.62
CA HIS A 440 5.78 -37.62 -1.57
C HIS A 440 6.51 -36.36 -2.06
N PRO A 441 5.81 -35.22 -2.19
CA PRO A 441 6.32 -34.05 -2.89
C PRO A 441 7.37 -33.25 -2.12
N LEU A 442 7.72 -33.65 -0.91
CA LEU A 442 8.66 -32.93 -0.05
C LEU A 442 9.42 -33.89 0.87
N GLN A 443 10.74 -33.75 0.88
CA GLN A 443 11.61 -34.27 1.92
C GLN A 443 12.44 -33.12 2.51
N ASN A 444 12.38 -33.00 3.84
CA ASN A 444 13.30 -32.15 4.60
C ASN A 444 14.50 -33.01 5.01
N ASP A 445 15.69 -32.43 5.06
CA ASP A 445 16.95 -33.17 5.31
C ASP A 445 17.12 -34.35 4.35
N ALA A 446 16.84 -34.09 3.07
CA ALA A 446 16.67 -35.10 2.04
C ALA A 446 17.95 -35.89 1.73
N ALA A 447 19.14 -35.38 2.09
CA ALA A 447 20.40 -36.04 1.81
C ALA A 447 21.50 -35.57 2.77
N VAL A 448 22.55 -36.39 2.92
CA VAL A 448 23.76 -36.06 3.67
C VAL A 448 24.88 -35.75 2.68
N LEU A 449 25.50 -34.58 2.82
CA LEU A 449 26.59 -34.13 1.96
C LEU A 449 27.96 -34.52 2.55
N TYR A 450 28.81 -35.09 1.69
CA TYR A 450 30.24 -35.29 1.93
C TYR A 450 31.04 -34.52 0.88
N VAL A 451 32.12 -33.84 1.31
CA VAL A 451 33.09 -33.24 0.41
C VAL A 451 34.47 -33.79 0.75
N LYS A 452 35.09 -34.51 -0.21
CA LYS A 452 36.36 -35.23 -0.02
C LYS A 452 36.33 -36.12 1.24
N ASP A 453 35.28 -36.94 1.32
CA ASP A 453 35.02 -37.88 2.43
C ASP A 453 34.74 -37.23 3.80
N VAL A 454 34.56 -35.92 3.86
CA VAL A 454 34.21 -35.20 5.10
C VAL A 454 32.75 -34.77 5.06
N GLN A 455 31.95 -35.22 6.03
CA GLN A 455 30.57 -34.78 6.18
C GLN A 455 30.51 -33.26 6.40
N GLN A 456 29.64 -32.60 5.65
CA GLN A 456 29.44 -31.15 5.73
C GLN A 456 28.20 -30.81 6.55
N ASP A 457 28.23 -29.64 7.21
CA ASP A 457 27.08 -29.10 7.95
C ASP A 457 26.18 -28.28 7.01
N TRP A 458 25.44 -28.99 6.17
CA TRP A 458 24.47 -28.45 5.22
C TRP A 458 23.18 -29.24 5.27
N HIS A 459 22.06 -28.53 5.15
CA HIS A 459 20.73 -29.12 5.09
C HIS A 459 20.18 -29.01 3.67
N PHE A 460 19.46 -30.04 3.25
CA PHE A 460 18.93 -30.15 1.90
C PHE A 460 17.43 -30.41 1.92
N GLU A 461 16.68 -29.66 1.12
CA GLU A 461 15.28 -29.97 0.84
C GLU A 461 15.16 -30.42 -0.61
N LEU A 462 14.37 -31.47 -0.83
CA LEU A 462 13.91 -31.88 -2.14
C LEU A 462 12.41 -31.64 -2.24
N HIS A 463 11.97 -31.04 -3.34
CA HIS A 463 10.57 -30.78 -3.65
C HIS A 463 10.24 -31.32 -5.04
N PHE A 464 9.03 -31.86 -5.18
CA PHE A 464 8.43 -32.17 -6.48
C PHE A 464 7.28 -31.18 -6.73
N LEU A 465 7.43 -30.32 -7.74
CA LEU A 465 6.49 -29.25 -8.07
C LEU A 465 6.07 -29.36 -9.53
N ASP A 466 4.84 -29.82 -9.79
CA ASP A 466 4.25 -29.90 -11.14
C ASP A 466 5.21 -30.52 -12.19
N GLY A 467 5.82 -31.67 -11.86
CA GLY A 467 6.79 -32.35 -12.75
C GLY A 467 8.23 -31.86 -12.66
N HIS A 468 8.54 -30.92 -11.76
CA HIS A 468 9.88 -30.38 -11.56
C HIS A 468 10.47 -30.85 -10.24
N TYR A 469 11.73 -31.30 -10.26
CA TYR A 469 12.52 -31.51 -9.05
C TYR A 469 13.23 -30.22 -8.66
N VAL A 470 13.01 -29.76 -7.44
CA VAL A 470 13.65 -28.57 -6.89
C VAL A 470 14.46 -28.95 -5.67
N ALA A 471 15.77 -28.69 -5.72
CA ALA A 471 16.67 -28.90 -4.60
C ALA A 471 17.05 -27.56 -3.97
N ILE A 472 17.03 -27.50 -2.64
CA ILE A 472 17.47 -26.34 -1.87
C ILE A 472 18.61 -26.77 -0.96
N ALA A 473 19.75 -26.08 -1.03
CA ALA A 473 20.86 -26.22 -0.10
C ALA A 473 20.84 -25.04 0.88
N LYS A 474 20.91 -25.28 2.20
CA LYS A 474 20.94 -24.23 3.23
C LYS A 474 21.95 -24.52 4.35
N GLN A 475 22.67 -23.48 4.79
CA GLN A 475 23.39 -23.48 6.08
C GLN A 475 22.41 -23.04 7.19
N GLN A 476 22.41 -23.72 8.34
CA GLN A 476 21.45 -23.57 9.46
C GLN A 476 20.63 -22.25 9.53
N GLY A 477 19.31 -22.39 9.61
CA GLY A 477 18.34 -21.33 9.95
C GLY A 477 17.09 -21.91 10.61
N GLU A 478 16.38 -21.14 11.44
CA GLU A 478 15.08 -21.55 12.01
C GLU A 478 14.00 -21.60 10.92
N ASP A 479 13.37 -22.76 10.71
CA ASP A 479 12.28 -22.92 9.75
C ASP A 479 10.98 -22.30 10.27
N SER A 480 10.40 -21.37 9.52
CA SER A 480 9.07 -20.80 9.81
C SER A 480 7.94 -21.35 8.93
N ALA A 481 8.26 -22.07 7.83
CA ALA A 481 7.32 -22.81 6.97
C ALA A 481 8.07 -23.68 5.95
N ASN A 482 7.59 -24.89 5.61
CA ASN A 482 8.32 -25.85 4.74
C ASN A 482 7.73 -25.98 3.32
N ARG A 483 7.06 -24.95 2.77
CA ARG A 483 6.42 -25.04 1.44
C ARG A 483 6.82 -23.87 0.54
N PHE A 484 6.93 -24.13 -0.76
CA PHE A 484 7.02 -23.08 -1.77
C PHE A 484 5.73 -22.26 -1.83
N VAL A 485 5.88 -20.94 -1.96
CA VAL A 485 4.78 -20.01 -2.24
C VAL A 485 4.80 -19.69 -3.72
N GLN A 486 3.70 -19.97 -4.43
CA GLN A 486 3.54 -19.56 -5.81
C GLN A 486 3.36 -18.05 -5.88
N ILE A 487 4.22 -17.39 -6.66
CA ILE A 487 4.13 -15.95 -6.90
C ILE A 487 3.43 -15.74 -8.24
N THR A 488 2.38 -14.93 -8.22
CA THR A 488 1.74 -14.39 -9.43
C THR A 488 2.17 -12.95 -9.56
N ILE A 489 2.73 -12.59 -10.72
CA ILE A 489 3.23 -11.26 -11.05
C ILE A 489 2.26 -10.60 -12.03
#